data_AF-X1C0U0-F1
#
_entry.id   AF-X1C0U0-F1
#
_cell.length_a   1.000
_cell.length_b   1.000
_cell.length_c   1.000
_cell.angle_alpha   90.00
_cell.angle_beta   90.00
_cell.angle_gamma   90.00
#
_symmetry.space_group_name_H-M   'P 1'
#
loop_
_entity.id
_entity.type
_entity.pdbx_description
1 polymer ?
#
loop_
_entity_poly.entity_id
_entity_poly.type
_entity_poly.pdbx_seq_one_letter_code
_entity_poly.pdbx_strand_id
1 'polypeptide(L)'
;MGRADLIVCSGAQLEIGWLPMLLRKGNNPDVMPGSTGFIEASRYVKRLGVDANSDRSQGDVHPQGNPHIQTNPHNILLVANTMTERMSQLDTDNAETYQLNLQDFSERWNKAIAAWEERALPLRGKRVIAHHKSWIYLEDWLGLEEVATLEPVSGIPPTASHLGSLLDRFGE
;
A
#
# COMPACT_ATOMS: atom_id res chain seq x y z
N MET A 1 -3.25 -14.76 -16.76
CA MET A 1 -3.67 -13.41 -17.19
C MET A 1 -4.51 -13.41 -18.45
N GLY A 2 -4.24 -14.26 -19.45
CA GLY A 2 -4.98 -14.25 -20.73
C GLY A 2 -6.49 -14.56 -20.73
N ARG A 3 -7.09 -14.82 -19.56
CA ARG A 3 -8.55 -15.01 -19.38
C ARG A 3 -9.09 -14.25 -18.16
N ALA A 4 -8.29 -13.36 -17.59
CA ALA A 4 -8.75 -12.55 -16.47
C ALA A 4 -9.59 -11.41 -17.02
N ASP A 5 -10.70 -11.10 -16.37
CA ASP A 5 -11.52 -9.92 -16.68
C ASP A 5 -11.09 -8.70 -15.84
N LEU A 6 -10.44 -8.95 -14.70
CA LEU A 6 -9.90 -7.94 -13.80
C LEU A 6 -8.53 -8.36 -13.25
N ILE A 7 -7.56 -7.45 -13.29
CA ILE A 7 -6.28 -7.53 -12.59
C ILE A 7 -6.21 -6.38 -11.59
N VAL A 8 -5.85 -6.70 -10.35
CA VAL A 8 -5.60 -5.73 -9.29
C VAL A 8 -4.16 -5.87 -8.81
N CYS A 9 -3.43 -4.77 -8.75
CA CYS A 9 -2.09 -4.71 -8.14
C CYS A 9 -2.02 -3.57 -7.13
N SER A 10 -1.02 -3.61 -6.24
CA SER A 10 -0.76 -2.54 -5.27
C SER A 10 -0.35 -1.27 -6.00
N GLY A 11 0.52 -1.39 -7.00
CA GLY A 11 1.06 -0.26 -7.73
C GLY A 11 2.19 0.42 -7.00
N ALA A 12 2.45 1.69 -7.36
CA ALA A 12 3.56 2.45 -6.80
C ALA A 12 4.90 1.70 -6.94
N GLN A 13 5.09 1.10 -8.12
CA GLN A 13 6.27 0.34 -8.54
C GLN A 13 6.54 -0.99 -7.82
N LEU A 14 5.72 -1.44 -6.86
CA LEU A 14 5.93 -2.72 -6.18
C LEU A 14 6.05 -3.89 -7.15
N GLU A 15 5.19 -3.94 -8.16
CA GLU A 15 5.15 -5.02 -9.12
C GLU A 15 5.93 -4.74 -10.43
N ILE A 16 6.70 -3.63 -10.51
CA ILE A 16 7.33 -3.19 -11.77
C ILE A 16 8.31 -4.20 -12.35
N GLY A 17 8.96 -4.99 -11.49
CA GLY A 17 9.95 -5.99 -11.88
C GLY A 17 9.38 -7.25 -12.54
N TRP A 18 8.07 -7.51 -12.42
CA TRP A 18 7.48 -8.77 -12.88
C TRP A 18 6.11 -8.64 -13.55
N LEU A 19 5.24 -7.74 -13.11
CA LEU A 19 3.88 -7.60 -13.65
C LEU A 19 3.86 -7.26 -15.15
N PRO A 20 4.71 -6.35 -15.67
CA PRO A 20 4.73 -6.06 -17.11
C PRO A 20 5.00 -7.30 -17.98
N MET A 21 5.84 -8.22 -17.51
CA MET A 21 6.13 -9.47 -18.23
C MET A 21 4.95 -10.44 -18.21
N LEU A 22 4.24 -10.54 -17.08
CA LEU A 22 3.05 -11.39 -16.98
C LEU A 22 1.90 -10.85 -17.85
N LEU A 23 1.69 -9.53 -17.87
CA LEU A 23 0.69 -8.87 -18.72
C LEU A 23 0.99 -9.12 -20.20
N ARG A 24 2.25 -8.90 -20.62
CA ARG A 24 2.68 -9.12 -22.00
C ARG A 24 2.53 -10.57 -22.43
N LYS A 25 2.86 -11.53 -21.56
CA LYS A 25 2.66 -12.97 -21.81
C LYS A 25 1.18 -13.36 -21.82
N GLY A 26 0.35 -12.67 -21.03
CA GLY A 26 -1.09 -12.88 -20.99
C GLY A 26 -1.78 -12.48 -22.29
N ASN A 27 -1.27 -11.45 -22.98
CA ASN A 27 -1.78 -10.94 -24.26
C ASN A 27 -3.31 -10.71 -24.25
N ASN A 28 -3.82 -10.12 -23.16
CA ASN A 28 -5.22 -9.77 -23.02
C ASN A 28 -5.35 -8.23 -22.92
N PRO A 29 -5.87 -7.54 -23.95
CA PRO A 29 -5.99 -6.08 -23.95
C PRO A 29 -6.97 -5.57 -22.88
N ASP A 30 -7.92 -6.39 -22.44
CA ASP A 30 -8.99 -5.97 -21.50
C ASP A 30 -8.46 -5.73 -20.09
N VAL A 31 -7.27 -6.22 -19.76
CA VAL A 31 -6.61 -6.10 -18.45
C VAL A 31 -5.25 -5.40 -18.53
N MET A 32 -5.01 -4.59 -19.56
CA MET A 32 -3.79 -3.78 -19.68
C MET A 32 -3.93 -2.47 -18.88
N PRO A 33 -2.82 -1.87 -18.42
CA PRO A 33 -2.86 -0.58 -17.74
C PRO A 33 -3.64 0.47 -18.53
N GLY A 34 -4.67 1.05 -17.90
CA GLY A 34 -5.58 2.02 -18.51
C GLY A 34 -6.92 1.45 -18.99
N SER A 35 -7.09 0.12 -19.01
CA SER A 35 -8.38 -0.51 -19.28
C SER A 35 -9.28 -0.55 -18.03
N THR A 36 -10.56 -0.86 -18.22
CA THR A 36 -11.50 -1.15 -17.12
C THR A 36 -11.07 -2.37 -16.30
N GLY A 37 -10.50 -3.39 -16.94
CA GLY A 37 -10.03 -4.61 -16.29
C GLY A 37 -8.67 -4.49 -15.57
N PHE A 38 -8.17 -3.28 -15.32
CA PHE A 38 -6.92 -3.07 -14.61
C PHE A 38 -7.03 -2.02 -13.49
N ILE A 39 -6.71 -2.42 -12.26
CA ILE A 39 -6.67 -1.55 -11.09
C ILE A 39 -5.26 -1.52 -10.54
N GLU A 40 -4.69 -0.31 -10.46
CA GLU A 40 -3.51 0.00 -9.66
C GLU A 40 -3.98 0.68 -8.37
N ALA A 41 -4.01 -0.04 -7.25
CA ALA A 41 -4.65 0.39 -6.01
C ALA A 41 -4.10 1.73 -5.47
N SER A 42 -2.79 1.94 -5.58
CA SER A 42 -2.12 3.17 -5.13
C SER A 42 -2.58 4.44 -5.86
N ARG A 43 -3.23 4.33 -7.03
CA ARG A 43 -3.79 5.49 -7.75
C ARG A 43 -5.06 6.07 -7.11
N TYR A 44 -5.71 5.30 -6.24
CA TYR A 44 -6.99 5.66 -5.64
C TYR A 44 -6.85 6.18 -4.20
N VAL A 45 -5.61 6.38 -3.75
CA VAL A 45 -5.29 6.82 -2.39
C VAL A 45 -4.27 7.96 -2.44
N LYS A 46 -4.16 8.73 -1.36
CA LYS A 46 -3.08 9.69 -1.22
C LYS A 46 -1.77 8.93 -1.08
N ARG A 47 -0.87 9.03 -2.06
CA ARG A 47 0.45 8.38 -2.01
C ARG A 47 1.40 9.15 -1.08
N LEU A 48 2.04 8.43 -0.15
CA LEU A 48 3.03 8.98 0.78
C LEU A 48 4.43 8.55 0.35
N GLY A 49 5.46 9.29 0.78
CA GLY A 49 6.85 8.98 0.43
C GLY A 49 7.17 9.16 -1.06
N VAL A 50 6.41 10.01 -1.76
CA VAL A 50 6.70 10.42 -3.13
C VAL A 50 7.94 11.31 -3.10
N ASP A 51 9.02 10.87 -3.70
CA ASP A 51 10.24 11.67 -3.87
C ASP A 51 10.61 11.71 -5.36
N ALA A 52 10.38 12.86 -5.98
CA ALA A 52 10.69 13.07 -7.40
C ALA A 52 12.20 13.10 -7.68
N ASN A 53 13.04 13.22 -6.66
CA ASN A 53 14.50 13.27 -6.78
C ASN A 53 15.19 11.97 -6.35
N SER A 54 14.43 10.92 -6.00
CA SER A 54 15.01 9.65 -5.58
C SER A 54 15.80 9.00 -6.74
N ASP A 55 17.02 8.56 -6.48
CA ASP A 55 17.82 7.77 -7.41
C ASP A 55 18.08 6.35 -6.86
N ARG A 56 18.58 5.45 -7.72
CA ARG A 56 18.82 4.04 -7.35
C ARG A 56 19.89 3.85 -6.27
N SER A 57 20.67 4.87 -5.92
CA SER A 57 21.64 4.80 -4.81
C SER A 57 20.96 4.79 -3.44
N GLN A 58 19.66 5.14 -3.39
CA GLN A 58 18.82 5.13 -2.20
C GLN A 58 18.05 3.81 -2.01
N GLY A 59 18.44 2.74 -2.71
CA GLY A 59 17.90 1.38 -2.53
C GLY A 59 16.60 1.13 -3.27
N ASP A 60 15.71 0.32 -2.68
CA ASP A 60 14.33 0.12 -3.13
C ASP A 60 13.49 1.38 -2.82
N VAL A 61 13.81 2.46 -3.53
CA VAL A 61 13.04 3.69 -3.55
C VAL A 61 11.99 3.60 -4.63
N HIS A 62 10.78 4.01 -4.26
CA HIS A 62 9.64 4.06 -5.15
C HIS A 62 9.34 5.54 -5.46
N PRO A 63 9.92 6.13 -6.53
CA PRO A 63 9.63 7.51 -6.92
C PRO A 63 8.12 7.83 -7.08
N GLN A 64 7.29 6.81 -7.28
CA GLN A 64 5.84 6.96 -7.33
C GLN A 64 5.15 6.95 -5.96
N GLY A 65 5.89 6.87 -4.85
CA GLY A 65 5.40 6.75 -3.49
C GLY A 65 5.56 5.33 -2.93
N ASN A 66 5.43 5.19 -1.62
CA ASN A 66 5.55 3.92 -0.93
C ASN A 66 4.37 2.97 -1.28
N PRO A 67 4.61 1.67 -1.55
CA PRO A 67 3.54 0.79 -2.02
C PRO A 67 2.66 0.19 -0.91
N HIS A 68 3.04 0.35 0.37
CA HIS A 68 2.38 -0.31 1.50
C HIS A 68 1.08 0.39 1.95
N ILE A 69 0.25 0.80 1.00
CA ILE A 69 -0.96 1.61 1.19
C ILE A 69 -1.95 0.97 2.16
N GLN A 70 -1.93 -0.37 2.26
CA GLN A 70 -2.84 -1.17 3.08
C GLN A 70 -2.66 -0.96 4.59
N THR A 71 -1.53 -0.37 5.00
CA THR A 71 -1.22 -0.18 6.42
C THR A 71 -1.98 1.01 7.04
N ASN A 72 -2.64 1.83 6.22
CA ASN A 72 -3.74 2.70 6.65
C ASN A 72 -5.08 2.07 6.22
N PRO A 73 -5.96 1.70 7.16
CA PRO A 73 -7.21 1.02 6.83
C PRO A 73 -8.21 1.91 6.08
N HIS A 74 -8.11 3.23 6.18
CA HIS A 74 -8.96 4.14 5.39
C HIS A 74 -8.67 4.01 3.88
N ASN A 75 -7.43 3.70 3.50
CA ASN A 75 -7.06 3.44 2.10
C ASN A 75 -7.75 2.19 1.55
N ILE A 76 -7.94 1.16 2.37
CA ILE A 76 -8.60 -0.08 1.95
C ILE A 76 -10.05 0.18 1.55
N LEU A 77 -10.75 1.08 2.25
CA LEU A 77 -12.13 1.44 1.90
C LEU A 77 -12.20 2.12 0.53
N LEU A 78 -11.25 3.01 0.22
CA LEU A 78 -11.16 3.66 -1.10
C LEU A 78 -10.94 2.64 -2.22
N VAL A 79 -10.00 1.70 -2.01
CA VAL A 79 -9.72 0.64 -2.98
C VAL A 79 -10.90 -0.30 -3.15
N ALA A 80 -11.60 -0.66 -2.07
CA ALA A 80 -12.79 -1.50 -2.12
C ALA A 80 -13.91 -0.86 -2.96
N ASN A 81 -14.16 0.45 -2.78
CA ASN A 81 -15.13 1.18 -3.60
C ASN A 81 -14.80 1.10 -5.09
N THR A 82 -13.54 1.35 -5.46
CA THR A 82 -13.08 1.26 -6.86
C THR A 82 -13.18 -0.16 -7.40
N MET A 83 -12.80 -1.17 -6.62
CA MET A 83 -12.92 -2.57 -7.03
C MET A 83 -14.38 -2.95 -7.31
N THR A 84 -15.29 -2.60 -6.41
CA THR A 84 -16.73 -2.84 -6.58
C THR A 84 -17.29 -2.13 -7.81
N GLU A 85 -16.88 -0.87 -8.06
CA GLU A 85 -17.29 -0.13 -9.26
C GLU A 85 -16.85 -0.87 -10.54
N ARG A 86 -15.60 -1.32 -10.60
CA ARG A 86 -15.06 -2.04 -11.76
C ARG A 86 -15.68 -3.42 -11.93
N MET A 87 -15.87 -4.17 -10.85
CA MET A 87 -16.56 -5.46 -10.89
C MET A 87 -18.00 -5.31 -11.38
N SER A 88 -18.71 -4.27 -10.93
CA SER A 88 -20.09 -3.98 -11.39
C SER A 88 -20.15 -3.59 -12.87
N GLN A 89 -19.09 -2.96 -13.40
CA GLN A 89 -19.00 -2.60 -14.83
C GLN A 89 -18.67 -3.81 -15.72
N LEU A 90 -17.83 -4.72 -15.22
CA LEU A 90 -17.38 -5.90 -15.97
C LEU A 90 -18.40 -7.05 -15.91
N ASP A 91 -19.20 -7.12 -14.84
CA ASP A 91 -20.16 -8.18 -14.58
C ASP A 91 -21.46 -7.59 -14.03
N THR A 92 -22.24 -7.02 -14.95
CA THR A 92 -23.46 -6.27 -14.65
C THR A 92 -24.54 -7.11 -14.00
N ASP A 93 -24.60 -8.40 -14.33
CA ASP A 93 -25.61 -9.34 -13.80
C ASP A 93 -25.44 -9.55 -12.29
N ASN A 94 -24.21 -9.36 -11.76
CA ASN A 94 -23.89 -9.47 -10.34
C ASN A 94 -23.64 -8.11 -9.66
N ALA A 95 -23.89 -6.99 -10.33
CA ALA A 95 -23.62 -5.65 -9.81
C ALA A 95 -24.27 -5.39 -8.45
N GLU A 96 -25.54 -5.78 -8.27
CA GLU A 96 -26.25 -5.63 -6.99
C GLU A 96 -25.55 -6.41 -5.86
N THR A 97 -25.11 -7.64 -6.14
CA THR A 97 -24.36 -8.46 -5.18
C THR A 97 -23.06 -7.78 -4.76
N TYR A 98 -22.31 -7.19 -5.70
CA TYR A 98 -21.07 -6.48 -5.37
C TYR A 98 -21.32 -5.24 -4.50
N GLN A 99 -22.40 -4.50 -4.77
CA GLN A 99 -22.78 -3.34 -3.96
C GLN A 99 -23.20 -3.74 -2.53
N LEU A 100 -23.99 -4.81 -2.38
CA LEU A 100 -24.39 -5.34 -1.07
C LEU A 100 -23.17 -5.82 -0.27
N ASN A 101 -22.23 -6.51 -0.92
CA ASN A 101 -21.00 -6.95 -0.29
C ASN A 101 -20.11 -5.77 0.13
N LEU A 102 -20.04 -4.72 -0.68
CA LEU A 102 -19.33 -3.49 -0.32
C LEU A 102 -19.95 -2.82 0.90
N GLN A 103 -21.28 -2.76 0.97
CA GLN A 103 -21.99 -2.18 2.11
C GLN A 103 -21.66 -2.93 3.41
N ASP A 104 -21.83 -4.25 3.42
CA ASP A 104 -21.49 -5.09 4.59
C ASP A 104 -20.01 -4.95 4.98
N PHE A 105 -19.11 -5.00 3.99
CA PHE A 105 -17.68 -4.79 4.22
C PHE A 105 -17.40 -3.42 4.85
N SER A 106 -17.97 -2.36 4.30
CA SER A 106 -17.76 -0.98 4.75
C SER A 106 -18.25 -0.77 6.18
N GLU A 107 -19.40 -1.34 6.55
CA GLU A 107 -19.94 -1.25 7.91
C GLU A 107 -19.01 -1.93 8.93
N ARG A 108 -18.59 -3.17 8.64
CA ARG A 108 -17.66 -3.91 9.51
C ARG A 108 -16.29 -3.23 9.59
N TRP A 109 -15.79 -2.71 8.48
CA TRP A 109 -14.47 -2.08 8.39
C TRP A 109 -14.43 -0.76 9.15
N ASN A 110 -15.43 0.11 8.99
CA ASN A 110 -15.53 1.36 9.73
C ASN A 110 -15.64 1.13 11.25
N LYS A 111 -16.40 0.11 11.67
CA LYS A 111 -16.46 -0.29 13.09
C LYS A 111 -15.09 -0.75 13.61
N ALA A 112 -14.34 -1.51 12.81
CA ALA A 112 -13.00 -1.96 13.17
C ALA A 112 -12.01 -0.79 13.26
N ILE A 113 -12.05 0.15 12.31
CA ILE A 113 -11.23 1.36 12.31
C ILE A 113 -11.45 2.15 13.61
N ALA A 114 -12.71 2.43 13.96
CA ALA A 114 -13.04 3.18 15.18
C ALA A 114 -12.46 2.50 16.44
N ALA A 115 -12.58 1.18 16.54
CA ALA A 115 -12.03 0.41 17.65
C ALA A 115 -10.49 0.39 17.66
N TRP A 116 -9.83 0.37 16.50
CA TRP A 116 -8.38 0.46 16.40
C TRP A 116 -7.87 1.85 16.76
N GLU A 117 -8.54 2.90 16.30
CA GLU A 117 -8.19 4.29 16.62
C GLU A 117 -8.32 4.57 18.10
N GLU A 118 -9.37 4.08 18.77
CA GLU A 118 -9.52 4.17 20.23
C GLU A 118 -8.35 3.49 20.95
N ARG A 119 -8.01 2.26 20.54
CA ARG A 119 -6.88 1.51 21.13
C ARG A 119 -5.52 2.15 20.85
N ALA A 120 -5.39 2.86 19.74
CA ALA A 120 -4.15 3.48 19.30
C ALA A 120 -3.94 4.89 19.87
N LEU A 121 -4.91 5.48 20.57
CA LEU A 121 -4.74 6.80 21.20
C LEU A 121 -3.43 6.95 22.01
N PRO A 122 -2.98 5.97 22.83
CA PRO A 122 -1.74 6.08 23.59
C PRO A 122 -0.46 6.03 22.72
N LEU A 123 -0.59 5.63 21.46
CA LEU A 123 0.52 5.49 20.51
C LEU A 123 0.86 6.82 19.83
N ARG A 124 -0.05 7.80 19.81
CA ARG A 124 0.19 9.08 19.14
C ARG A 124 1.42 9.78 19.74
N GLY A 125 2.32 10.23 18.86
CA GLY A 125 3.60 10.86 19.20
C GLY A 125 4.67 9.89 19.73
N LYS A 126 4.42 8.57 19.75
CA LYS A 126 5.46 7.61 20.10
C LYS A 126 6.46 7.49 18.96
N ARG A 127 7.74 7.48 19.35
CA ARG A 127 8.87 7.24 18.45
C ARG A 127 8.96 5.74 18.15
N VAL A 128 9.14 5.39 16.89
CA VAL A 128 9.28 4.00 16.42
C VAL A 128 10.51 3.84 15.56
N ILE A 129 11.11 2.65 15.63
CA ILE A 129 12.16 2.22 14.72
C ILE A 129 11.58 1.05 13.91
N ALA A 130 11.46 1.25 12.61
CA ALA A 130 10.99 0.21 11.70
C ALA A 130 12.16 -0.65 11.21
N HIS A 131 11.88 -1.86 10.74
CA HIS A 131 12.93 -2.64 10.05
C HIS A 131 13.26 -1.97 8.71
N HIS A 132 12.24 -1.87 7.88
CA HIS A 132 12.23 -1.31 6.54
C HIS A 132 11.20 -0.18 6.53
N LYS A 133 11.32 0.78 5.60
CA LYS A 133 10.40 1.92 5.46
C LYS A 133 9.05 1.48 4.87
N SER A 134 8.35 0.56 5.54
CA SER A 134 7.08 -0.02 5.08
C SER A 134 5.85 0.57 5.78
N TRP A 135 6.04 1.32 6.87
CA TRP A 135 4.96 1.65 7.79
C TRP A 135 4.48 3.10 7.70
N ILE A 136 4.96 3.87 6.71
CA ILE A 136 4.65 5.29 6.55
C ILE A 136 3.16 5.62 6.58
N TYR A 137 2.29 4.74 6.05
CA TYR A 137 0.83 4.96 6.08
C TYR A 137 0.22 4.67 7.44
N LEU A 138 0.70 3.65 8.15
CA LEU A 138 0.29 3.37 9.53
C LEU A 138 0.77 4.48 10.47
N GLU A 139 1.99 4.97 10.26
CA GLU A 139 2.58 6.05 11.04
C GLU A 139 1.82 7.36 10.84
N ASP A 140 1.50 7.72 9.59
CA ASP A 140 0.66 8.87 9.26
C ASP A 140 -0.75 8.74 9.87
N TRP A 141 -1.36 7.55 9.78
CA TRP A 141 -2.70 7.29 10.32
C TRP A 141 -2.75 7.41 11.86
N LEU A 142 -1.80 6.79 12.56
CA LEU A 142 -1.79 6.74 14.03
C LEU A 142 -1.07 7.93 14.68
N GLY A 143 -0.34 8.72 13.88
CA GLY A 143 0.50 9.81 14.35
C GLY A 143 1.74 9.32 15.09
N LEU A 144 2.36 8.24 14.62
CA LEU A 144 3.65 7.78 15.11
C LEU A 144 4.80 8.58 14.49
N GLU A 145 5.93 8.63 15.16
CA GLU A 145 7.15 9.27 14.67
C GLU A 145 8.19 8.20 14.32
N GLU A 146 8.38 7.90 13.04
CA GLU A 146 9.52 7.07 12.59
C GLU A 146 10.82 7.85 12.79
N VAL A 147 11.68 7.37 13.70
CA VAL A 147 12.95 8.04 14.02
C VAL A 147 14.17 7.38 13.38
N ALA A 148 14.02 6.13 12.94
CA ALA A 148 15.05 5.38 12.21
C ALA A 148 14.46 4.11 11.56
N THR A 149 15.23 3.55 10.62
CA THR A 149 15.06 2.19 10.10
C THR A 149 16.27 1.32 10.43
N LEU A 150 16.04 0.02 10.66
CA LEU A 150 17.14 -0.95 10.85
C LEU A 150 17.93 -1.11 9.56
N GLU A 151 17.26 -1.16 8.42
CA GLU A 151 17.93 -1.01 7.13
C GLU A 151 18.41 0.44 6.98
N PRO A 152 19.70 0.69 6.72
CA PRO A 152 20.19 2.05 6.47
C PRO A 152 19.62 2.64 5.18
N VAL A 153 19.29 1.76 4.24
CA VAL A 153 18.76 2.04 2.92
C VAL A 153 17.80 0.91 2.56
N SER A 154 16.64 1.22 1.99
CA SER A 154 15.62 0.25 1.58
C SER A 154 16.21 -0.94 0.83
N GLY A 155 16.05 -2.16 1.38
CA GLY A 155 16.53 -3.42 0.77
C GLY A 155 18.02 -3.70 0.96
N ILE A 156 18.74 -2.85 1.71
CA ILE A 156 20.14 -3.08 2.10
C ILE A 156 20.18 -3.61 3.54
N PRO A 157 20.73 -4.82 3.78
CA PRO A 157 20.78 -5.39 5.12
C PRO A 157 21.50 -4.50 6.14
N PRO A 158 21.08 -4.50 7.42
CA PRO A 158 21.75 -3.77 8.49
C PRO A 158 23.20 -4.21 8.68
N THR A 159 24.07 -3.27 9.01
CA THR A 159 25.44 -3.56 9.46
C THR A 159 25.55 -3.40 10.98
N ALA A 160 26.49 -4.12 11.62
CA ALA A 160 26.73 -3.98 13.05
C ALA A 160 27.05 -2.53 13.47
N SER A 161 27.78 -1.80 12.61
CA SER A 161 28.08 -0.38 12.82
C SER A 161 26.81 0.49 12.82
N HIS A 162 25.93 0.30 11.83
CA HIS A 162 24.65 1.01 11.74
C HIS A 162 23.77 0.72 12.97
N LEU A 163 23.61 -0.56 13.33
CA LEU A 163 22.83 -0.95 14.50
C LEU A 163 23.41 -0.40 15.81
N GLY A 164 24.74 -0.40 15.95
CA GLY A 164 25.44 0.24 17.06
C GLY A 164 25.08 1.73 17.18
N SER A 165 25.09 2.46 16.06
CA SER A 165 24.70 3.87 16.06
C SER A 165 23.23 4.12 16.45
N LEU A 166 22.33 3.17 16.16
CA LEU A 166 20.93 3.27 16.58
C LEU A 166 20.80 3.01 18.08
N LEU A 167 21.53 2.03 18.62
CA LEU A 167 21.58 1.76 20.06
C LEU A 167 22.14 2.97 20.83
N ASP A 168 23.22 3.58 20.35
CA ASP A 168 23.79 4.77 20.98
C ASP A 168 22.81 5.96 21.01
N ARG A 169 21.91 6.06 20.01
CA ARG A 169 20.93 7.15 19.90
C ARG A 169 19.62 6.88 20.64
N PHE A 170 19.21 5.63 20.79
CA PHE A 170 17.85 5.25 21.20
C PHE A 170 17.77 4.09 22.20
N GLY A 171 18.90 3.55 22.66
CA GLY A 171 18.97 2.37 23.53
C GLY A 171 18.74 2.62 25.03
N GLU A 172 18.55 3.89 25.42
CA GLU A 172 18.17 4.33 26.76
C GLU A 172 16.77 4.96 26.75
#